data_AF-A0A1I6DB69-F1
#
_entry.id   AF-A0A1I6DB69-F1
#
_cell.length_a   1.000
_cell.length_b   1.000
_cell.length_c   1.000
_cell.angle_alpha   90.00
_cell.angle_beta   90.00
_cell.angle_gamma   90.00
#
_symmetry.space_group_name_H-M   'P 1'
#
loop_
_entity.id
_entity.type
_entity.pdbx_description
1 polymer ?
#
loop_
_entity_poly.entity_id
_entity_poly.type
_entity_poly.pdbx_seq_one_letter_code
_entity_poly.pdbx_strand_id
1 'polypeptide(L)'
;MNLLAFVDDAAESGGVFLLHEAGLLDAAVSHASAAGTKVLHLSGADFGGQLGDLAEAHRALARLTAAAAGGPLLVIVDDVQWATAKVLQFVARRVTGTRIGLLVVTREPCDARDLPASPELREIAETTFGDPARSTRAVLDRLDAVLADLAHETSPTRIVQAGAAAMYVDRLPACREPLHRVVRRGPAEKAAEAKLLLATDAFQTGQWDEARDSSRYLRALVAAARGETTEKGLVQHQAWHVEALEALGRRDFETAYRCTASITPPGTFAPHAPQALWTILDLVESAENSGRHAEARAHALAAREIGAISPRLAFIGRVAEALTSEPGLFVEALAAPGLERWPFELARAELYFGERLRRGRDVTARRHLAAALERFERLGAAPWVARARGELRATGARSGEPRAAVVLTAQQHQIATLAAAGLTNKQIGARLFLSPRTVGAHLYQLFPKLGVTSRAALRDALTELDTQSFD
;
A
#
# COMPACT_ATOMS: atom_id res chain seq x y z
N MET A 1 -28.28 33.73 8.82
CA MET A 1 -29.30 32.71 9.15
C MET A 1 -28.73 31.81 10.23
N ASN A 2 -29.50 31.45 11.26
CA ASN A 2 -29.03 30.50 12.28
C ASN A 2 -29.04 29.08 11.68
N LEU A 3 -28.07 28.22 12.04
CA LEU A 3 -27.87 26.89 11.47
C LEU A 3 -29.12 26.01 11.53
N LEU A 4 -29.88 26.05 12.62
CA LEU A 4 -31.12 25.28 12.75
C LEU A 4 -32.22 25.80 11.80
N ALA A 5 -32.35 27.13 11.69
CA ALA A 5 -33.26 27.75 10.72
C ALA A 5 -32.83 27.48 9.28
N PHE A 6 -31.53 27.30 9.00
CA PHE A 6 -31.06 26.84 7.70
C PHE A 6 -31.46 25.38 7.44
N VAL A 7 -31.33 24.48 8.41
CA VAL A 7 -31.73 23.07 8.23
C VAL A 7 -33.24 22.98 7.95
N ASP A 8 -34.05 23.79 8.64
CA ASP A 8 -35.49 23.86 8.43
C ASP A 8 -35.84 24.45 7.04
N ASP A 9 -35.18 25.55 6.62
CA ASP A 9 -35.38 26.18 5.30
C ASP A 9 -34.86 25.31 4.15
N ALA A 10 -33.73 24.63 4.34
CA ALA A 10 -33.15 23.70 3.37
C ALA A 10 -34.08 22.51 3.10
N ALA A 11 -34.88 22.09 4.09
CA ALA A 11 -35.88 21.05 3.93
C ALA A 11 -37.08 21.50 3.07
N GLU A 12 -37.38 22.80 3.04
CA GLU A 12 -38.53 23.37 2.32
C GLU A 12 -38.18 23.93 0.93
N SER A 13 -37.06 24.65 0.81
CA SER A 13 -36.73 25.47 -0.37
C SER A 13 -35.35 25.20 -0.97
N GLY A 14 -34.48 24.50 -0.25
CA GLY A 14 -33.11 24.18 -0.65
C GLY A 14 -32.19 25.39 -0.61
N GLY A 15 -30.99 25.21 -0.07
CA GLY A 15 -30.06 26.31 0.15
C GLY A 15 -28.64 25.87 0.40
N VAL A 16 -27.71 26.82 0.42
CA VAL A 16 -26.30 26.58 0.71
C VAL A 16 -25.93 27.36 1.96
N PHE A 17 -25.32 26.69 2.93
CA PHE A 17 -24.83 27.32 4.15
C PHE A 17 -23.36 26.97 4.37
N LEU A 18 -22.57 27.99 4.68
CA LEU A 18 -21.17 27.83 5.04
C LEU A 18 -21.08 27.77 6.56
N LEU A 19 -20.61 26.63 7.09
CA LEU A 19 -20.40 26.41 8.51
C LEU A 19 -18.91 26.56 8.81
N HIS A 20 -18.54 27.51 9.68
CA HIS A 20 -17.16 27.76 10.07
C HIS A 20 -16.71 26.99 11.34
N GLU A 21 -17.64 26.41 12.11
CA GLU A 21 -17.35 25.71 13.36
C GLU A 21 -17.77 24.24 13.30
N ALA A 22 -16.80 23.33 13.33
CA ALA A 22 -17.05 21.89 13.31
C ALA A 22 -17.92 21.40 14.51
N GLY A 23 -17.89 22.11 15.64
CA GLY A 23 -18.68 21.79 16.83
C GLY A 23 -20.20 21.95 16.65
N LEU A 24 -20.64 22.69 15.63
CA LEU A 24 -22.06 22.86 15.31
C LEU A 24 -22.57 21.79 14.32
N LEU A 25 -21.66 20.98 13.75
CA LEU A 25 -22.01 19.96 12.77
C LEU A 25 -22.85 18.84 13.38
N ASP A 26 -22.44 18.34 14.54
CA ASP A 26 -23.15 17.27 15.25
C ASP A 26 -24.57 17.71 15.66
N ALA A 27 -24.72 18.98 16.04
CA ALA A 27 -26.02 19.57 16.36
C ALA A 27 -26.93 19.67 15.11
N ALA A 28 -26.38 20.06 13.95
CA ALA A 28 -27.12 20.12 12.70
C ALA A 28 -27.54 18.73 12.19
N VAL A 29 -26.65 17.74 12.28
CA VAL A 29 -26.95 16.33 11.90
C VAL A 29 -28.03 15.76 12.80
N SER A 30 -27.94 16.00 14.12
CA SER A 30 -28.92 15.52 15.09
C SER A 30 -30.30 16.16 14.87
N HIS A 31 -30.35 17.48 14.64
CA HIS A 31 -31.59 18.20 14.34
C HIS A 31 -32.22 17.75 13.01
N ALA A 32 -31.42 17.64 11.94
CA ALA A 32 -31.89 17.18 10.63
C ALA A 32 -32.49 15.76 10.70
N SER A 33 -31.83 14.86 11.44
CA SER A 33 -32.31 13.49 11.64
C SER A 33 -33.61 13.44 12.43
N ALA A 34 -33.75 14.27 13.48
CA ALA A 34 -34.98 14.38 14.27
C ALA A 34 -36.15 14.95 13.45
N ALA A 35 -35.88 15.83 12.49
CA ALA A 35 -36.86 16.39 11.56
C ALA A 35 -37.21 15.44 10.38
N GLY A 36 -36.65 14.23 10.33
CA GLY A 36 -36.89 13.27 9.25
C GLY A 36 -36.19 13.61 7.93
N THR A 37 -35.20 14.51 7.96
CA THR A 37 -34.36 14.86 6.81
C THR A 37 -33.25 13.82 6.65
N LYS A 38 -33.06 13.31 5.42
CA LYS A 38 -31.96 12.39 5.12
C LYS A 38 -30.65 13.15 5.18
N VAL A 39 -29.63 12.61 5.83
CA VAL A 39 -28.30 13.23 5.89
C VAL A 39 -27.31 12.41 5.08
N LEU A 40 -26.59 13.06 4.17
CA LEU A 40 -25.52 12.46 3.37
C LEU A 40 -24.22 13.24 3.63
N HIS A 41 -23.22 12.55 4.20
CA HIS A 41 -21.89 13.11 4.38
C HIS A 41 -21.03 12.80 3.15
N LEU A 42 -20.45 13.85 2.59
CA LEU A 42 -19.49 13.82 1.50
C LEU A 42 -18.25 14.60 1.94
N SER A 43 -17.09 14.17 1.50
CA SER A 43 -15.88 14.98 1.58
C SER A 43 -15.68 15.81 0.32
N GLY A 44 -14.89 16.87 0.42
CA GLY A 44 -14.36 17.62 -0.73
C GLY A 44 -13.65 16.70 -1.72
N ALA A 45 -13.07 15.58 -1.26
CA ALA A 45 -12.53 14.53 -2.12
C ALA A 45 -13.59 13.67 -2.84
N ASP A 46 -14.80 13.52 -2.29
CA ASP A 46 -15.93 12.83 -2.93
C ASP A 46 -16.61 13.70 -3.99
N PHE A 47 -16.55 15.03 -3.82
CA PHE A 47 -16.74 15.99 -4.92
C PHE A 47 -15.54 16.03 -5.88
N GLY A 48 -14.43 15.44 -5.43
CA GLY A 48 -13.10 15.55 -6.01
C GLY A 48 -12.65 14.38 -6.90
N GLY A 49 -13.38 13.28 -6.87
CA GLY A 49 -13.10 12.10 -7.70
C GLY A 49 -13.35 12.42 -9.17
N GLN A 50 -12.26 12.70 -9.91
CA GLN A 50 -12.21 13.15 -11.31
C GLN A 50 -12.55 14.64 -11.55
N LEU A 51 -11.78 15.56 -10.97
CA LEU A 51 -12.01 17.01 -11.07
C LEU A 51 -11.53 17.66 -12.37
N GLY A 52 -12.30 17.53 -13.44
CA GLY A 52 -12.18 18.45 -14.57
C GLY A 52 -13.47 18.69 -15.36
N ASP A 53 -14.42 17.75 -15.35
CA ASP A 53 -15.51 17.73 -16.31
C ASP A 53 -16.86 18.12 -15.69
N LEU A 54 -17.54 19.09 -16.33
CA LEU A 54 -18.92 19.50 -16.07
C LEU A 54 -19.89 18.30 -16.07
N ALA A 55 -19.55 17.21 -16.76
CA ALA A 55 -20.32 15.98 -16.78
C ALA A 55 -20.40 15.27 -15.40
N GLU A 56 -19.33 15.24 -14.60
CA GLU A 56 -19.37 14.63 -13.26
C GLU A 56 -20.19 15.50 -12.30
N ALA A 57 -20.09 16.83 -12.43
CA ALA A 57 -20.94 17.74 -11.67
C ALA A 57 -22.44 17.50 -11.96
N HIS A 58 -22.80 17.19 -13.20
CA HIS A 58 -24.15 16.76 -13.57
C HIS A 58 -24.53 15.38 -12.99
N ARG A 59 -23.61 14.40 -12.98
CA ARG A 59 -23.84 13.07 -12.38
C ARG A 59 -24.02 13.15 -10.87
N ALA A 60 -23.20 13.94 -10.19
CA ALA A 60 -23.33 14.24 -8.77
C ALA A 60 -24.71 14.87 -8.48
N LEU A 61 -25.10 15.90 -9.25
CA LEU A 61 -26.42 16.51 -9.12
C LEU A 61 -27.56 15.50 -9.35
N ALA A 62 -27.45 14.61 -10.34
CA ALA A 62 -28.45 13.59 -10.61
C ALA A 62 -28.57 12.57 -9.46
N ARG A 63 -27.45 12.14 -8.87
CA ARG A 63 -27.42 11.26 -7.69
C ARG A 63 -28.04 11.93 -6.46
N LEU A 64 -27.70 13.19 -6.20
CA LEU A 64 -28.27 13.97 -5.10
C LEU A 64 -29.78 14.17 -5.29
N THR A 65 -30.21 14.46 -6.51
CA THR A 65 -31.64 14.58 -6.87
C THR A 65 -32.39 13.27 -6.68
N ALA A 66 -31.78 12.14 -7.07
CA ALA A 66 -32.35 10.81 -6.84
C ALA A 66 -32.40 10.44 -5.36
N ALA A 67 -31.37 10.80 -4.56
CA ALA A 67 -31.36 10.56 -3.12
C ALA A 67 -32.41 11.38 -2.37
N ALA A 68 -32.70 12.60 -2.87
CA ALA A 68 -33.79 13.45 -2.42
C ALA A 68 -35.17 12.99 -2.90
N ALA A 69 -35.27 11.93 -3.72
CA ALA A 69 -36.54 11.33 -4.05
C ALA A 69 -37.19 10.76 -2.77
N GLY A 70 -38.34 11.32 -2.40
CA GLY A 70 -39.11 10.90 -1.23
C GLY A 70 -38.88 11.70 0.07
N GLY A 71 -38.12 12.79 0.06
CA GLY A 71 -37.99 13.66 1.23
C GLY A 71 -36.80 14.63 1.16
N PRO A 72 -36.72 15.61 2.08
CA PRO A 72 -35.60 16.54 2.13
C PRO A 72 -34.27 15.82 2.37
N LEU A 73 -33.21 16.33 1.73
CA LEU A 73 -31.85 15.81 1.81
C LEU A 73 -30.90 16.93 2.26
N LEU A 74 -30.18 16.72 3.37
CA LEU A 74 -29.07 17.55 3.79
C LEU A 74 -27.75 16.88 3.38
N VAL A 75 -27.03 17.53 2.48
CA VAL A 75 -25.70 17.12 2.01
C VAL A 75 -24.66 17.92 2.76
N ILE A 76 -23.82 17.24 3.52
CA ILE A 76 -22.71 17.84 4.25
C ILE A 76 -21.45 17.63 3.43
N VAL A 77 -20.76 18.72 3.09
CA VAL A 77 -19.46 18.69 2.41
C VAL A 77 -18.39 19.15 3.39
N ASP A 78 -17.63 18.20 3.93
CA ASP A 78 -16.47 18.49 4.78
C ASP A 78 -15.20 18.61 3.92
N ASP A 79 -14.14 19.24 4.44
CA ASP A 79 -12.84 19.31 3.77
C ASP A 79 -12.89 19.94 2.36
N VAL A 80 -13.71 20.99 2.21
CA VAL A 80 -13.99 21.69 0.93
C VAL A 80 -12.72 22.19 0.23
N GLN A 81 -11.63 22.42 0.97
CA GLN A 81 -10.33 22.83 0.45
C GLN A 81 -9.71 21.82 -0.54
N TRP A 82 -10.23 20.59 -0.60
CA TRP A 82 -9.85 19.56 -1.56
C TRP A 82 -10.78 19.43 -2.76
N ALA A 83 -11.88 20.18 -2.81
CA ALA A 83 -12.78 20.24 -3.95
C ALA A 83 -12.47 21.44 -4.85
N THR A 84 -12.60 21.29 -6.17
CA THR A 84 -12.47 22.45 -7.08
C THR A 84 -13.64 23.42 -6.87
N ALA A 85 -13.33 24.69 -6.56
CA ALA A 85 -14.31 25.76 -6.35
C ALA A 85 -15.40 25.85 -7.44
N LYS A 86 -15.06 25.50 -8.69
CA LYS A 86 -15.99 25.49 -9.84
C LYS A 86 -17.11 24.44 -9.73
N VAL A 87 -16.82 23.23 -9.24
CA VAL A 87 -17.82 22.14 -9.14
C VAL A 87 -18.80 22.43 -8.01
N LEU A 88 -18.29 22.89 -6.87
CA LEU A 88 -19.12 23.31 -5.74
C LEU A 88 -20.02 24.48 -6.12
N GLN A 89 -19.50 25.48 -6.84
CA GLN A 89 -20.29 26.61 -7.31
C GLN A 89 -21.36 26.17 -8.34
N PHE A 90 -21.05 25.20 -9.20
CA PHE A 90 -22.01 24.65 -10.16
C PHE A 90 -23.15 23.89 -9.46
N VAL A 91 -22.82 23.00 -8.52
CA VAL A 91 -23.83 22.24 -7.76
C VAL A 91 -24.64 23.17 -6.86
N ALA A 92 -23.99 24.09 -6.13
CA ALA A 92 -24.62 25.10 -5.30
C ALA A 92 -25.70 25.91 -6.04
N ARG A 93 -25.42 26.34 -7.28
CA ARG A 93 -26.37 27.09 -8.12
C ARG A 93 -27.57 26.27 -8.59
N ARG A 94 -27.48 24.95 -8.59
CA ARG A 94 -28.50 24.05 -9.16
C ARG A 94 -29.33 23.31 -8.12
N VAL A 95 -28.90 23.31 -6.86
CA VAL A 95 -29.69 22.80 -5.74
C VAL A 95 -30.58 23.86 -5.10
N THR A 96 -30.36 25.15 -5.39
CA THR A 96 -31.25 26.25 -4.99
C THR A 96 -32.65 26.03 -5.57
N GLY A 97 -33.69 26.05 -4.75
CA GLY A 97 -35.08 25.79 -5.18
C GLY A 97 -35.44 24.30 -5.28
N THR A 98 -34.59 23.40 -4.77
CA THR A 98 -34.87 21.96 -4.65
C THR A 98 -35.04 21.57 -3.18
N ARG A 99 -35.38 20.32 -2.85
CA ARG A 99 -35.39 19.86 -1.44
C ARG A 99 -34.02 19.39 -0.95
N ILE A 100 -32.95 19.99 -1.48
CA ILE A 100 -31.57 19.63 -1.18
C ILE A 100 -30.89 20.82 -0.50
N GLY A 101 -30.52 20.64 0.77
CA GLY A 101 -29.63 21.53 1.50
C GLY A 101 -28.18 21.14 1.30
N LEU A 102 -27.31 22.10 1.03
CA LEU A 102 -25.87 21.90 1.01
C LEU A 102 -25.24 22.63 2.20
N LEU A 103 -24.78 21.88 3.19
CA LEU A 103 -23.99 22.40 4.30
C LEU A 103 -22.52 22.21 3.97
N VAL A 104 -21.85 23.28 3.56
CA VAL A 104 -20.42 23.27 3.28
C VAL A 104 -19.70 23.64 4.56
N VAL A 105 -18.94 22.69 5.11
CA VAL A 105 -18.17 22.89 6.32
C VAL A 105 -16.77 23.34 5.92
N THR A 106 -16.43 24.55 6.34
CA THR A 106 -15.07 25.07 6.32
C THR A 106 -14.59 25.12 7.75
N ARG A 107 -13.39 24.63 8.06
CA ARG A 107 -12.87 24.77 9.43
C ARG A 107 -12.30 26.21 9.56
N GLU A 108 -13.00 27.03 10.35
CA GLU A 108 -12.70 28.38 10.91
C GLU A 108 -12.69 29.68 10.04
N PRO A 109 -12.93 30.87 10.65
CA PRO A 109 -12.87 32.18 10.02
C PRO A 109 -11.43 32.69 9.87
N CYS A 110 -11.07 33.04 8.64
CA CYS A 110 -9.75 33.49 8.20
C CYS A 110 -9.29 34.77 8.92
N ASP A 111 -8.24 34.70 9.73
CA ASP A 111 -7.50 35.88 10.18
C ASP A 111 -6.72 36.46 8.98
N ALA A 112 -6.35 37.74 8.96
CA ALA A 112 -5.62 38.33 7.83
C ALA A 112 -4.23 37.66 7.57
N ARG A 113 -3.78 36.80 8.49
CA ARG A 113 -2.59 35.94 8.39
C ARG A 113 -2.85 34.56 7.75
N ASP A 114 -4.13 34.21 7.57
CA ASP A 114 -4.66 33.04 6.86
C ASP A 114 -5.03 33.34 5.40
N LEU A 115 -4.55 34.47 4.86
CA LEU A 115 -4.64 34.79 3.44
C LEU A 115 -4.28 33.55 2.60
N PRO A 116 -4.99 33.32 1.48
CA PRO A 116 -4.81 32.12 0.67
C PRO A 116 -3.35 32.05 0.23
N ALA A 117 -2.84 30.83 -0.01
CA ALA A 117 -1.45 30.52 -0.37
C ALA A 117 -0.77 31.63 -1.20
N SER A 118 0.55 31.81 -1.12
CA SER A 118 1.22 32.62 -2.18
C SER A 118 0.68 32.09 -3.52
N PRO A 119 0.24 32.98 -4.43
CA PRO A 119 -0.31 32.56 -5.72
C PRO A 119 0.53 31.47 -6.38
N GLU A 120 1.85 31.56 -6.20
CA GLU A 120 2.84 30.53 -6.53
C GLU A 120 2.61 29.15 -5.89
N LEU A 121 2.48 29.03 -4.56
CA LEU A 121 2.25 27.72 -3.92
C LEU A 121 0.92 27.09 -4.34
N ARG A 122 -0.09 27.92 -4.59
CA ARG A 122 -1.38 27.45 -5.12
C ARG A 122 -1.22 26.87 -6.52
N GLU A 123 -0.55 27.60 -7.41
CA GLU A 123 -0.30 27.17 -8.79
C GLU A 123 0.54 25.88 -8.83
N ILE A 124 1.57 25.80 -7.97
CA ILE A 124 2.39 24.59 -7.84
C ILE A 124 1.52 23.42 -7.36
N ALA A 125 0.72 23.60 -6.31
CA ALA A 125 -0.17 22.55 -5.80
C ALA A 125 -1.24 22.14 -6.83
N GLU A 126 -1.88 23.08 -7.52
CA GLU A 126 -2.82 22.79 -8.61
C GLU A 126 -2.16 21.92 -9.69
N THR A 127 -0.88 22.13 -9.97
CA THR A 127 -0.11 21.36 -10.93
C THR A 127 0.28 19.98 -10.42
N THR A 128 0.83 19.89 -9.21
CA THR A 128 1.31 18.63 -8.61
C THR A 128 0.19 17.72 -8.12
N PHE A 129 -1.03 18.23 -7.97
CA PHE A 129 -2.23 17.41 -7.72
C PHE A 129 -3.07 17.17 -8.98
N GLY A 130 -3.19 18.19 -9.84
CA GLY A 130 -4.11 18.17 -10.97
C GLY A 130 -3.70 17.22 -12.09
N ASP A 131 -2.42 17.22 -12.48
CA ASP A 131 -1.92 16.24 -13.45
C ASP A 131 -0.44 15.98 -13.19
N PRO A 132 -0.12 15.22 -12.12
CA PRO A 132 1.25 15.10 -11.70
C PRO A 132 2.10 14.34 -12.71
N ALA A 133 1.47 13.47 -13.50
CA ALA A 133 2.14 12.67 -14.53
C ALA A 133 2.69 13.52 -15.67
N ARG A 134 1.98 14.58 -16.08
CA ARG A 134 2.33 15.37 -17.27
C ARG A 134 2.86 16.77 -16.97
N SER A 135 2.39 17.38 -15.89
CA SER A 135 2.58 18.82 -15.67
C SER A 135 3.62 19.14 -14.60
N THR A 136 3.92 18.18 -13.70
CA THR A 136 4.82 18.39 -12.55
C THR A 136 6.20 18.89 -12.94
N ARG A 137 6.79 18.37 -14.03
CA ARG A 137 8.18 18.69 -14.41
C ARG A 137 8.41 20.19 -14.58
N ALA A 138 7.40 20.93 -15.05
CA ALA A 138 7.49 22.37 -15.25
C ALA A 138 7.55 23.18 -13.95
N VAL A 139 7.13 22.60 -12.82
CA VAL A 139 7.04 23.29 -11.52
C VAL A 139 8.03 22.75 -10.48
N LEU A 140 8.82 21.71 -10.79
CA LEU A 140 9.74 21.09 -9.83
C LEU A 140 10.81 22.07 -9.33
N ASP A 141 11.48 22.81 -10.21
CA ASP A 141 12.53 23.75 -9.79
C ASP A 141 11.96 24.87 -8.90
N ARG A 142 10.73 25.32 -9.19
CA ARG A 142 10.01 26.30 -8.36
C ARG A 142 9.64 25.71 -7.00
N LEU A 143 9.14 24.47 -6.97
CA LEU A 143 8.86 23.76 -5.73
C LEU A 143 10.14 23.59 -4.90
N ASP A 144 11.23 23.11 -5.50
CA ASP A 144 12.51 22.90 -4.81
C ASP A 144 13.05 24.21 -4.22
N ALA A 145 12.90 25.34 -4.92
CA ALA A 145 13.22 26.66 -4.39
C ALA A 145 12.36 27.04 -3.17
N VAL A 146 11.04 26.82 -3.24
CA VAL A 146 10.13 27.06 -2.10
C VAL A 146 10.51 26.18 -0.90
N LEU A 147 10.86 24.91 -1.15
CA LEU A 147 11.23 23.96 -0.10
C LEU A 147 12.56 24.32 0.57
N ALA A 148 13.53 24.86 -0.16
CA ALA A 148 14.80 25.31 0.39
C ALA A 148 14.62 26.42 1.44
N ASP A 149 13.63 27.30 1.24
CA ASP A 149 13.35 28.42 2.15
C ASP A 149 12.46 28.05 3.34
N LEU A 150 11.85 26.86 3.35
CA LEU A 150 10.95 26.41 4.43
C LEU A 150 11.62 26.37 5.81
N ALA A 151 12.95 26.23 5.87
CA ALA A 151 13.68 26.26 7.13
C ALA A 151 13.45 27.56 7.91
N HIS A 152 13.25 28.69 7.22
CA HIS A 152 13.02 30.01 7.82
C HIS A 152 11.54 30.42 7.82
N GLU A 153 10.69 29.70 7.10
CA GLU A 153 9.25 29.95 7.08
C GLU A 153 8.62 29.72 8.46
N THR A 154 7.80 30.67 8.89
CA THR A 154 7.12 30.64 10.20
C THR A 154 5.62 30.43 10.09
N SER A 155 5.01 30.66 8.93
CA SER A 155 3.58 30.47 8.71
C SER A 155 3.24 28.97 8.66
N PRO A 156 2.45 28.44 9.61
CA PRO A 156 2.04 27.05 9.59
C PRO A 156 1.27 26.67 8.33
N THR A 157 0.43 27.58 7.83
CA THR A 157 -0.33 27.43 6.60
C THR A 157 0.56 27.25 5.38
N ARG A 158 1.60 28.10 5.22
CA ARG A 158 2.54 27.99 4.09
C ARG A 158 3.37 26.72 4.15
N ILE A 159 3.82 26.32 5.35
CA ILE A 159 4.58 25.08 5.55
C ILE A 159 3.74 23.86 5.15
N VAL A 160 2.50 23.79 5.61
CA VAL A 160 1.59 22.67 5.27
C VAL A 160 1.25 22.67 3.79
N GLN A 161 1.01 23.82 3.17
CA GLN A 161 0.75 23.92 1.72
C GLN A 161 1.95 23.46 0.88
N ALA A 162 3.16 23.85 1.25
CA ALA A 162 4.37 23.37 0.59
C ALA A 162 4.54 21.85 0.75
N GLY A 163 4.27 21.32 1.94
CA GLY A 163 4.25 19.88 2.19
C GLY A 163 3.20 19.15 1.35
N ALA A 164 1.98 19.69 1.23
CA ALA A 164 0.94 19.13 0.36
C ALA A 164 1.41 19.10 -1.10
N ALA A 165 1.95 20.20 -1.61
CA ALA A 165 2.49 20.28 -2.97
C ALA A 165 3.62 19.27 -3.24
N ALA A 166 4.38 18.90 -2.20
CA ALA A 166 5.48 17.94 -2.25
C ALA A 166 5.07 16.46 -2.12
N MET A 167 3.81 16.18 -1.75
CA MET A 167 3.35 14.85 -1.30
C MET A 167 3.51 13.73 -2.34
N TYR A 168 3.14 13.99 -3.60
CA TYR A 168 3.13 12.96 -4.67
C TYR A 168 4.39 12.93 -5.51
N VAL A 169 5.30 13.85 -5.23
CA VAL A 169 6.49 14.08 -6.04
C VAL A 169 7.75 13.74 -5.27
N ASP A 170 7.71 13.00 -4.16
CA ASP A 170 8.89 12.59 -3.37
C ASP A 170 9.76 13.74 -2.85
N ARG A 171 9.15 14.87 -2.52
CA ARG A 171 9.85 16.03 -1.91
C ARG A 171 9.52 16.23 -0.43
N LEU A 172 8.60 15.42 0.13
CA LEU A 172 8.21 15.50 1.54
C LEU A 172 9.37 15.46 2.55
N PRO A 173 10.50 14.74 2.33
CA PRO A 173 11.60 14.74 3.29
C PRO A 173 12.14 16.15 3.60
N ALA A 174 12.12 17.07 2.63
CA ALA A 174 12.55 18.46 2.83
C ALA A 174 11.61 19.24 3.77
N CYS A 175 10.36 18.80 3.89
CA CYS A 175 9.35 19.44 4.73
C CYS A 175 9.36 18.94 6.18
N ARG A 176 10.10 17.87 6.50
CA ARG A 176 9.99 17.14 7.77
C ARG A 176 10.17 18.04 9.00
N GLU A 177 11.30 18.72 9.13
CA GLU A 177 11.54 19.59 10.29
C GLU A 177 10.55 20.77 10.38
N PRO A 178 10.27 21.53 9.29
CA PRO A 178 9.21 22.53 9.28
C PRO A 178 7.85 22.00 9.73
N LEU A 179 7.43 20.83 9.25
CA LEU A 179 6.15 20.20 9.63
C LEU A 179 6.15 19.81 11.12
N HIS A 180 7.24 19.29 11.67
CA HIS A 180 7.32 19.04 13.13
C HIS A 180 7.22 20.33 13.95
N ARG A 181 7.72 21.46 13.44
CA ARG A 181 7.48 22.76 14.12
C ARG A 181 6.00 23.12 14.14
N VAL A 182 5.29 22.90 13.03
CA VAL A 182 3.82 23.10 12.95
C VAL A 182 3.10 22.18 13.92
N VAL A 183 3.49 20.91 14.02
CA VAL A 183 2.90 19.97 14.99
C VAL A 183 3.09 20.42 16.44
N ARG A 184 4.26 20.96 16.78
CA ARG A 184 4.62 21.36 18.15
C ARG A 184 4.01 22.70 18.57
N ARG A 185 3.84 23.63 17.64
CA ARG A 185 3.57 25.06 17.95
C ARG A 185 2.47 25.71 17.11
N GLY A 186 2.01 25.05 16.06
CA GLY A 186 1.00 25.58 15.14
C GLY A 186 -0.44 25.37 15.65
N PRO A 187 -1.42 26.00 14.97
CA PRO A 187 -2.84 25.77 15.22
C PRO A 187 -3.20 24.29 15.10
N ALA A 188 -4.18 23.83 15.89
CA ALA A 188 -4.54 22.41 15.96
C ALA A 188 -4.91 21.79 14.60
N GLU A 189 -5.60 22.56 13.74
CA GLU A 189 -5.94 22.15 12.38
C GLU A 189 -4.69 21.91 11.52
N LYS A 190 -3.78 22.89 11.46
CA LYS A 190 -2.53 22.76 10.69
C LYS A 190 -1.58 21.72 11.27
N ALA A 191 -1.60 21.52 12.59
CA ALA A 191 -0.89 20.42 13.23
C ALA A 191 -1.45 19.05 12.79
N ALA A 192 -2.75 18.90 12.59
CA ALA A 192 -3.35 17.66 12.08
C ALA A 192 -2.96 17.39 10.61
N GLU A 193 -3.01 18.42 9.75
CA GLU A 193 -2.55 18.32 8.36
C GLU A 193 -1.04 18.01 8.27
N ALA A 194 -0.23 18.67 9.09
CA ALA A 194 1.21 18.40 9.16
C ALA A 194 1.51 16.95 9.60
N LYS A 195 0.77 16.42 10.57
CA LYS A 195 0.87 15.02 10.99
C LYS A 195 0.54 14.03 9.87
N LEU A 196 -0.43 14.33 9.00
CA LEU A 196 -0.74 13.52 7.83
C LEU A 196 0.42 13.48 6.84
N LEU A 197 1.05 14.63 6.58
CA LEU A 197 2.18 14.73 5.65
C LEU A 197 3.43 14.03 6.22
N LEU A 198 3.73 14.24 7.50
CA LEU A 198 4.83 13.57 8.21
C LEU A 198 4.64 12.06 8.24
N ALA A 199 3.43 11.59 8.52
CA ALA A 199 3.17 10.17 8.48
C ALA A 199 3.31 9.58 7.07
N THR A 200 3.04 10.36 6.01
CA THR A 200 3.19 9.92 4.62
C THR A 200 4.66 9.78 4.26
N ASP A 201 5.45 10.79 4.63
CA ASP A 201 6.91 10.77 4.51
C ASP A 201 7.52 9.57 5.25
N ALA A 202 7.11 9.37 6.50
CA ALA A 202 7.55 8.26 7.33
C ALA A 202 7.14 6.90 6.73
N PHE A 203 5.95 6.77 6.15
CA PHE A 203 5.53 5.58 5.42
C PHE A 203 6.45 5.30 4.21
N GLN A 204 6.68 6.30 3.35
CA GLN A 204 7.48 6.19 2.13
C GLN A 204 8.96 5.89 2.41
N THR A 205 9.49 6.41 3.52
CA THR A 205 10.90 6.25 3.91
C THR A 205 11.15 5.06 4.86
N GLY A 206 10.12 4.29 5.20
CA GLY A 206 10.25 3.10 6.05
C GLY A 206 10.23 3.36 7.57
N GLN A 207 9.95 4.59 8.01
CA GLN A 207 9.83 4.99 9.42
C GLN A 207 8.42 4.68 9.96
N TRP A 208 7.99 3.43 9.84
CA TRP A 208 6.59 3.04 10.02
C TRP A 208 6.06 3.22 11.45
N ASP A 209 6.92 3.12 12.47
CA ASP A 209 6.51 3.42 13.86
C ASP A 209 6.09 4.89 14.01
N GLU A 210 6.82 5.80 13.39
CA GLU A 210 6.48 7.24 13.40
C GLU A 210 5.20 7.54 12.61
N ALA A 211 5.02 6.84 11.47
CA ALA A 211 3.78 6.94 10.69
C ALA A 211 2.55 6.42 11.46
N ARG A 212 2.73 5.40 12.33
CA ARG A 212 1.68 4.86 13.21
C ARG A 212 1.28 5.86 14.30
N ASP A 213 2.21 6.59 14.88
CA ASP A 213 1.90 7.49 16.00
C ASP A 213 1.26 8.81 15.54
N SER A 214 1.39 9.16 14.26
CA SER A 214 1.09 10.50 13.76
C SER A 214 -0.31 10.67 13.17
N SER A 215 -0.89 9.69 12.45
CA SER A 215 -2.21 9.86 11.79
C SER A 215 -3.06 8.58 11.75
N ARG A 216 -4.40 8.68 11.91
CA ARG A 216 -5.33 7.53 11.85
C ARG A 216 -5.33 6.86 10.47
N TYR A 217 -5.31 7.65 9.41
CA TYR A 217 -5.27 7.12 8.05
C TYR A 217 -3.96 6.36 7.78
N LEU A 218 -2.83 6.94 8.18
CA LEU A 218 -1.53 6.29 7.98
C LEU A 218 -1.28 5.13 8.93
N ARG A 219 -1.96 5.09 10.09
CA ARG A 219 -2.05 3.86 10.89
C ARG A 219 -2.62 2.71 10.10
N ALA A 220 -3.68 2.92 9.32
CA ALA A 220 -4.23 1.88 8.46
C ALA A 220 -3.23 1.45 7.36
N LEU A 221 -2.55 2.41 6.72
CA LEU A 221 -1.50 2.11 5.74
C LEU A 221 -0.32 1.35 6.33
N VAL A 222 0.21 1.78 7.47
CA VAL A 222 1.32 1.15 8.17
C VAL A 222 0.93 -0.24 8.67
N ALA A 223 -0.26 -0.36 9.28
CA ALA A 223 -0.79 -1.62 9.74
C ALA A 223 -0.86 -2.59 8.55
N ALA A 224 -1.42 -2.17 7.41
CA ALA A 224 -1.46 -3.00 6.22
C ALA A 224 -0.08 -3.34 5.65
N ALA A 225 0.85 -2.38 5.59
CA ALA A 225 2.24 -2.63 5.21
C ALA A 225 2.92 -3.63 6.13
N ARG A 226 2.51 -3.69 7.41
CA ARG A 226 2.92 -4.70 8.41
C ARG A 226 2.03 -5.96 8.45
N GLY A 227 0.89 -5.99 7.77
CA GLY A 227 -0.07 -7.09 7.79
C GLY A 227 -1.08 -7.11 8.95
N GLU A 228 -1.21 -6.02 9.68
CA GLU A 228 -2.25 -5.79 10.70
C GLU A 228 -3.44 -5.09 10.00
N THR A 229 -4.68 -5.61 10.09
CA THR A 229 -5.82 -5.03 9.35
C THR A 229 -6.89 -4.46 10.29
N THR A 230 -7.23 -3.16 10.17
CA THR A 230 -8.47 -2.58 10.72
C THR A 230 -8.86 -1.21 10.12
N GLU A 231 -10.18 -1.05 9.88
CA GLU A 231 -11.00 0.17 9.59
C GLU A 231 -11.01 0.86 8.20
N LYS A 232 -12.20 1.35 7.79
CA LYS A 232 -12.55 1.99 6.49
C LYS A 232 -13.25 3.35 6.66
N GLY A 233 -12.97 4.32 5.77
CA GLY A 233 -13.76 5.56 5.53
C GLY A 233 -12.90 6.76 5.08
N LEU A 234 -13.29 7.52 4.03
CA LEU A 234 -12.58 8.59 3.26
C LEU A 234 -11.31 8.15 2.51
N VAL A 235 -10.70 7.17 3.13
CA VAL A 235 -9.69 6.21 2.79
C VAL A 235 -10.10 5.36 1.56
N GLN A 236 -10.83 5.82 0.54
CA GLN A 236 -11.29 4.92 -0.55
C GLN A 236 -10.15 4.52 -1.51
N HIS A 237 -9.58 5.47 -2.27
CA HIS A 237 -8.41 5.19 -3.15
C HIS A 237 -7.23 4.65 -2.36
N GLN A 238 -7.12 5.13 -1.13
CA GLN A 238 -6.05 4.75 -0.24
C GLN A 238 -6.29 3.39 0.44
N ALA A 239 -7.55 3.02 0.73
CA ALA A 239 -7.93 1.65 1.09
C ALA A 239 -7.68 0.72 -0.09
N TRP A 240 -7.96 1.15 -1.32
CA TRP A 240 -7.65 0.34 -2.50
C TRP A 240 -6.14 0.09 -2.61
N HIS A 241 -5.30 1.09 -2.34
CA HIS A 241 -3.85 0.87 -2.29
C HIS A 241 -3.45 -0.09 -1.16
N VAL A 242 -3.99 0.09 0.06
CA VAL A 242 -3.79 -0.83 1.20
C VAL A 242 -4.18 -2.26 0.87
N GLU A 243 -5.41 -2.44 0.40
CA GLU A 243 -6.01 -3.72 0.05
C GLU A 243 -5.24 -4.38 -1.08
N ALA A 244 -4.75 -3.59 -2.05
CA ALA A 244 -3.87 -4.07 -3.10
C ALA A 244 -2.53 -4.58 -2.55
N LEU A 245 -1.83 -3.81 -1.71
CA LEU A 245 -0.55 -4.25 -1.13
C LEU A 245 -0.69 -5.51 -0.28
N GLU A 246 -1.78 -5.62 0.47
CA GLU A 246 -2.09 -6.78 1.28
C GLU A 246 -2.38 -8.01 0.40
N ALA A 247 -3.23 -7.84 -0.63
CA ALA A 247 -3.56 -8.87 -1.60
C ALA A 247 -2.32 -9.34 -2.37
N LEU A 248 -1.45 -8.43 -2.81
CA LEU A 248 -0.18 -8.74 -3.47
C LEU A 248 0.76 -9.54 -2.55
N GLY A 249 0.84 -9.17 -1.27
CA GLY A 249 1.59 -9.93 -0.27
C GLY A 249 1.10 -11.38 -0.16
N ARG A 250 -0.22 -11.60 -0.24
CA ARG A 250 -0.84 -12.94 -0.24
C ARG A 250 -0.90 -13.63 -1.61
N ARG A 251 -0.46 -12.95 -2.68
CA ARG A 251 -0.59 -13.38 -4.08
C ARG A 251 -2.04 -13.51 -4.57
N ASP A 252 -2.96 -12.77 -3.95
CA ASP A 252 -4.31 -12.55 -4.50
C ASP A 252 -4.25 -11.43 -5.56
N PHE A 253 -3.74 -11.79 -6.74
CA PHE A 253 -3.52 -10.82 -7.82
C PHE A 253 -4.82 -10.28 -8.42
N GLU A 254 -5.93 -11.00 -8.34
CA GLU A 254 -7.21 -10.54 -8.86
C GLU A 254 -7.78 -9.40 -8.00
N THR A 255 -7.76 -9.56 -6.68
CA THR A 255 -8.18 -8.49 -5.76
C THR A 255 -7.29 -7.27 -5.90
N ALA A 256 -5.96 -7.47 -5.92
CA ALA A 256 -5.01 -6.38 -6.13
C ALA A 256 -5.25 -5.62 -7.44
N TYR A 257 -5.52 -6.34 -8.53
CA TYR A 257 -5.82 -5.72 -9.82
C TYR A 257 -7.11 -4.89 -9.77
N ARG A 258 -8.19 -5.43 -9.20
CA ARG A 258 -9.47 -4.68 -9.07
C ARG A 258 -9.30 -3.40 -8.27
N CYS A 259 -8.58 -3.44 -7.16
CA CYS A 259 -8.32 -2.28 -6.32
C CYS A 259 -7.50 -1.22 -7.08
N THR A 260 -6.41 -1.63 -7.73
CA THR A 260 -5.51 -0.69 -8.43
C THR A 260 -6.13 -0.11 -9.71
N ALA A 261 -6.85 -0.92 -10.49
CA ALA A 261 -7.58 -0.47 -11.67
C ALA A 261 -8.73 0.50 -11.33
N SER A 262 -9.24 0.45 -10.09
CA SER A 262 -10.23 1.42 -9.59
C SER A 262 -9.60 2.80 -9.29
N ILE A 263 -8.28 2.88 -9.10
CA ILE A 263 -7.55 4.13 -8.89
C ILE A 263 -7.24 4.79 -10.25
N THR A 264 -6.69 4.02 -11.19
CA THR A 264 -6.41 4.49 -12.56
C THR A 264 -6.59 3.34 -13.54
N PRO A 265 -7.14 3.60 -14.75
CA PRO A 265 -7.15 2.58 -15.78
C PRO A 265 -5.71 2.16 -16.17
N PRO A 266 -5.51 0.89 -16.56
CA PRO A 266 -4.21 0.43 -17.07
C PRO A 266 -3.74 1.26 -18.27
N GLY A 267 -2.43 1.46 -18.38
CA GLY A 267 -1.83 2.24 -19.47
C GLY A 267 -2.00 3.77 -19.39
N THR A 268 -2.62 4.30 -18.34
CA THR A 268 -2.80 5.75 -18.17
C THR A 268 -2.61 6.21 -16.73
N PHE A 269 -2.34 7.50 -16.58
CA PHE A 269 -2.35 8.23 -15.31
C PHE A 269 -3.36 9.37 -15.46
N ALA A 270 -4.57 9.14 -14.96
CA ALA A 270 -5.67 10.09 -15.10
C ALA A 270 -5.36 11.41 -14.38
N PRO A 271 -5.75 12.57 -14.95
CA PRO A 271 -5.75 13.83 -14.21
C PRO A 271 -6.55 13.68 -12.93
N HIS A 272 -6.11 14.39 -11.88
CA HIS A 272 -6.72 14.42 -10.55
C HIS A 272 -6.72 13.06 -9.83
N ALA A 273 -5.86 12.12 -10.26
CA ALA A 273 -5.58 10.87 -9.56
C ALA A 273 -4.09 10.75 -9.16
N PRO A 274 -3.53 11.67 -8.34
CA PRO A 274 -2.10 11.66 -7.98
C PRO A 274 -1.62 10.34 -7.34
N GLN A 275 -2.54 9.61 -6.71
CA GLN A 275 -2.34 8.39 -5.96
C GLN A 275 -1.96 7.24 -6.91
N ALA A 276 -2.30 7.36 -8.20
CA ALA A 276 -1.87 6.44 -9.24
C ALA A 276 -0.34 6.35 -9.33
N LEU A 277 0.39 7.41 -8.96
CA LEU A 277 1.86 7.39 -8.91
C LEU A 277 2.41 6.42 -7.86
N TRP A 278 1.65 6.14 -6.79
CA TRP A 278 2.06 5.20 -5.75
C TRP A 278 1.75 3.75 -6.08
N THR A 279 0.79 3.50 -6.97
CA THR A 279 0.31 2.15 -7.30
C THR A 279 0.87 1.59 -8.61
N ILE A 280 1.90 2.22 -9.18
CA ILE A 280 2.52 1.81 -10.45
C ILE A 280 2.93 0.33 -10.42
N LEU A 281 3.71 -0.06 -9.39
CA LEU A 281 4.15 -1.46 -9.25
C LEU A 281 2.99 -2.39 -8.97
N ASP A 282 1.98 -1.92 -8.23
CA ASP A 282 0.87 -2.76 -7.78
C ASP A 282 -0.01 -3.18 -8.97
N LEU A 283 -0.35 -2.22 -9.84
CA LEU A 283 -1.14 -2.47 -11.03
C LEU A 283 -0.37 -3.38 -12.01
N VAL A 284 0.92 -3.10 -12.22
CA VAL A 284 1.74 -3.89 -13.14
C VAL A 284 1.93 -5.32 -12.63
N GLU A 285 2.28 -5.51 -11.36
CA GLU A 285 2.45 -6.84 -10.77
C GLU A 285 1.13 -7.63 -10.82
N SER A 286 0.04 -7.02 -10.38
CA SER A 286 -1.25 -7.68 -10.33
C SER A 286 -1.76 -8.05 -11.71
N ALA A 287 -1.67 -7.15 -12.70
CA ALA A 287 -2.03 -7.42 -14.09
C ALA A 287 -1.18 -8.55 -14.70
N GLU A 288 0.14 -8.51 -14.51
CA GLU A 288 1.06 -9.51 -15.06
C GLU A 288 0.79 -10.91 -14.50
N ASN A 289 0.60 -11.02 -13.19
CA ASN A 289 0.39 -12.32 -12.52
C ASN A 289 -1.05 -12.85 -12.64
N SER A 290 -1.94 -12.09 -13.26
CA SER A 290 -3.34 -12.44 -13.45
C SER A 290 -3.72 -12.55 -14.94
N GLY A 291 -2.72 -12.64 -15.82
CA GLY A 291 -2.87 -12.92 -17.25
C GLY A 291 -3.14 -11.71 -18.15
N ARG A 292 -3.17 -10.50 -17.58
CA ARG A 292 -3.40 -9.22 -18.29
C ARG A 292 -2.09 -8.60 -18.80
N HIS A 293 -1.27 -9.40 -19.48
CA HIS A 293 0.09 -9.01 -19.91
C HIS A 293 0.12 -7.73 -20.77
N ALA A 294 -0.86 -7.55 -21.66
CA ALA A 294 -0.94 -6.36 -22.50
C ALA A 294 -1.16 -5.08 -21.68
N GLU A 295 -2.02 -5.15 -20.67
CA GLU A 295 -2.32 -4.03 -19.77
C GLU A 295 -1.15 -3.72 -18.83
N ALA A 296 -0.52 -4.77 -18.29
CA ALA A 296 0.69 -4.64 -17.48
C ALA A 296 1.78 -3.91 -18.27
N ARG A 297 2.05 -4.34 -19.51
CA ARG A 297 3.04 -3.73 -20.40
C ARG A 297 2.68 -2.29 -20.76
N ALA A 298 1.42 -2.02 -21.07
CA ALA A 298 0.96 -0.66 -21.37
C ALA A 298 1.16 0.27 -20.17
N HIS A 299 0.82 -0.16 -18.95
CA HIS A 299 1.01 0.66 -17.75
C HIS A 299 2.49 0.86 -17.40
N ALA A 300 3.33 -0.18 -17.55
CA ALA A 300 4.78 -0.05 -17.36
C ALA A 300 5.41 0.94 -18.34
N LEU A 301 4.97 0.94 -19.62
CA LEU A 301 5.43 1.92 -20.61
C LEU A 301 4.97 3.34 -20.25
N ALA A 302 3.72 3.52 -19.85
CA ALA A 302 3.21 4.82 -19.41
C ALA A 302 3.99 5.37 -18.20
N ALA A 303 4.44 4.48 -17.30
CA ALA A 303 5.21 4.85 -16.11
C ALA A 303 6.63 5.36 -16.42
N ARG A 304 7.19 5.13 -17.62
CA ARG A 304 8.53 5.62 -17.99
C ARG A 304 8.62 7.15 -17.95
N GLU A 305 7.60 7.82 -18.46
CA GLU A 305 7.54 9.29 -18.50
C GLU A 305 7.47 9.90 -17.09
N ILE A 306 6.88 9.16 -16.15
CA ILE A 306 6.76 9.53 -14.73
C ILE A 306 8.13 9.54 -14.04
N GLY A 307 9.07 8.71 -14.50
CA GLY A 307 10.41 8.59 -13.91
C GLY A 307 11.21 9.90 -13.90
N ALA A 308 10.85 10.88 -14.75
CA ALA A 308 11.48 12.20 -14.72
C ALA A 308 11.13 13.03 -13.48
N ILE A 309 10.08 12.64 -12.73
CA ILE A 309 9.65 13.37 -11.54
C ILE A 309 10.66 13.19 -10.42
N SER A 310 11.04 11.96 -10.08
CA SER A 310 11.94 11.67 -8.96
C SER A 310 12.79 10.41 -9.22
N PRO A 311 13.94 10.26 -8.53
CA PRO A 311 14.74 9.03 -8.61
C PRO A 311 13.97 7.77 -8.15
N ARG A 312 13.06 7.90 -7.16
CA ARG A 312 12.22 6.80 -6.66
C ARG A 312 11.23 6.33 -7.73
N LEU A 313 10.50 7.25 -8.36
CA LEU A 313 9.57 6.94 -9.44
C LEU A 313 10.31 6.39 -10.67
N ALA A 314 11.53 6.86 -10.94
CA ALA A 314 12.38 6.30 -11.99
C ALA A 314 12.80 4.86 -11.68
N PHE A 315 13.05 4.53 -10.42
CA PHE A 315 13.33 3.16 -9.97
C PHE A 315 12.10 2.27 -10.10
N ILE A 316 10.96 2.71 -9.55
CA ILE A 316 9.65 2.03 -9.66
C ILE A 316 9.30 1.74 -11.12
N GLY A 317 9.42 2.73 -12.02
CA GLY A 317 9.13 2.57 -13.44
C GLY A 317 10.01 1.51 -14.12
N ARG A 318 11.31 1.47 -13.78
CA ARG A 318 12.22 0.42 -14.30
C ARG A 318 11.87 -0.97 -13.79
N VAL A 319 11.49 -1.09 -12.51
CA VAL A 319 11.05 -2.37 -11.93
C VAL A 319 9.74 -2.83 -12.56
N ALA A 320 8.79 -1.92 -12.81
CA ALA A 320 7.55 -2.20 -13.55
C ALA A 320 7.85 -2.70 -14.97
N GLU A 321 8.80 -2.08 -15.66
CA GLU A 321 9.21 -2.53 -16.97
C GLU A 321 9.84 -3.93 -16.94
N ALA A 322 10.75 -4.18 -15.99
CA ALA A 322 11.39 -5.48 -15.79
C ALA A 322 10.37 -6.59 -15.48
N LEU A 323 9.28 -6.27 -14.79
CA LEU A 323 8.16 -7.20 -14.55
C LEU A 323 7.50 -7.68 -15.85
N THR A 324 7.46 -6.85 -16.89
CA THR A 324 6.77 -7.14 -18.17
C THR A 324 7.72 -7.52 -19.31
N SER A 325 9.02 -7.59 -19.03
CA SER A 325 10.09 -7.77 -20.00
C SER A 325 11.17 -8.74 -19.48
N GLU A 326 12.37 -8.68 -20.08
CA GLU A 326 13.50 -9.56 -19.81
C GLU A 326 14.11 -9.37 -18.39
N PRO A 327 14.67 -10.42 -17.77
CA PRO A 327 15.25 -10.35 -16.42
C PRO A 327 16.40 -9.33 -16.24
N GLY A 328 17.12 -8.98 -17.32
CA GLY A 328 18.28 -8.07 -17.27
C GLY A 328 17.95 -6.67 -16.74
N LEU A 329 16.73 -6.19 -16.97
CA LEU A 329 16.28 -4.87 -16.49
C LEU A 329 16.19 -4.78 -14.96
N PHE A 330 16.02 -5.91 -14.25
CA PHE A 330 16.10 -5.92 -12.78
C PHE A 330 17.50 -5.60 -12.28
N VAL A 331 18.54 -6.07 -12.97
CA VAL A 331 19.94 -5.80 -12.58
C VAL A 331 20.23 -4.31 -12.70
N GLU A 332 19.79 -3.68 -13.79
CA GLU A 332 19.93 -2.24 -13.98
C GLU A 332 19.14 -1.44 -12.94
N ALA A 333 17.90 -1.82 -12.65
CA ALA A 333 17.07 -1.16 -11.65
C ALA A 333 17.69 -1.25 -10.25
N LEU A 334 18.18 -2.43 -9.84
CA LEU A 334 18.79 -2.67 -8.52
C LEU A 334 20.19 -2.05 -8.37
N ALA A 335 20.83 -1.64 -9.46
CA ALA A 335 22.12 -0.95 -9.43
C ALA A 335 22.00 0.56 -9.18
N ALA A 336 20.78 1.11 -9.15
CA ALA A 336 20.58 2.54 -8.91
C ALA A 336 21.07 2.94 -7.49
N PRO A 337 21.68 4.14 -7.33
CA PRO A 337 22.20 4.56 -6.04
C PRO A 337 21.11 5.04 -5.08
N GLY A 338 21.29 4.79 -3.78
CA GLY A 338 20.47 5.37 -2.71
C GLY A 338 19.07 4.77 -2.58
N LEU A 339 18.88 3.53 -3.03
CA LEU A 339 17.63 2.76 -2.92
C LEU A 339 17.30 2.39 -1.47
N GLU A 340 18.29 2.41 -0.58
CA GLU A 340 18.13 2.14 0.85
C GLU A 340 17.17 3.12 1.53
N ARG A 341 16.94 4.29 0.91
CA ARG A 341 15.93 5.27 1.33
C ARG A 341 14.50 4.79 1.17
N TRP A 342 14.25 3.79 0.33
CA TRP A 342 12.92 3.23 0.04
C TRP A 342 12.92 1.71 0.26
N PRO A 343 13.08 1.27 1.52
CA PRO A 343 13.38 -0.12 1.84
C PRO A 343 12.29 -1.11 1.40
N PHE A 344 11.02 -0.68 1.38
CA PHE A 344 9.90 -1.51 0.95
C PHE A 344 9.91 -1.76 -0.56
N GLU A 345 10.17 -0.74 -1.37
CA GLU A 345 10.25 -0.87 -2.83
C GLU A 345 11.47 -1.67 -3.26
N LEU A 346 12.60 -1.46 -2.59
CA LEU A 346 13.80 -2.27 -2.79
C LEU A 346 13.53 -3.74 -2.48
N ALA A 347 12.87 -4.06 -1.36
CA ALA A 347 12.51 -5.42 -1.01
C ALA A 347 11.55 -6.07 -2.03
N ARG A 348 10.58 -5.31 -2.56
CA ARG A 348 9.69 -5.77 -3.63
C ARG A 348 10.46 -6.08 -4.92
N ALA A 349 11.36 -5.19 -5.35
CA ALA A 349 12.19 -5.42 -6.53
C ALA A 349 13.08 -6.67 -6.39
N GLU A 350 13.72 -6.86 -5.23
CA GLU A 350 14.51 -8.05 -4.92
C GLU A 350 13.65 -9.33 -4.91
N LEU A 351 12.43 -9.27 -4.34
CA LEU A 351 11.50 -10.39 -4.35
C LEU A 351 11.11 -10.77 -5.78
N TYR A 352 10.70 -9.80 -6.61
CA TYR A 352 10.28 -10.06 -7.98
C TYR A 352 11.42 -10.64 -8.82
N PHE A 353 12.61 -10.07 -8.68
CA PHE A 353 13.77 -10.59 -9.39
C PHE A 353 14.12 -12.00 -8.93
N GLY A 354 14.14 -12.23 -7.61
CA GLY A 354 14.36 -13.54 -7.03
C GLY A 354 13.34 -14.60 -7.48
N GLU A 355 12.06 -14.25 -7.55
CA GLU A 355 11.00 -15.11 -8.08
C GLU A 355 11.23 -15.46 -9.56
N ARG A 356 11.60 -14.48 -10.38
CA ARG A 356 11.91 -14.66 -11.80
C ARG A 356 13.10 -15.59 -12.00
N LEU A 357 14.21 -15.32 -11.29
CA LEU A 357 15.42 -16.14 -11.30
C LEU A 357 15.13 -17.57 -10.86
N ARG A 358 14.34 -17.77 -9.80
CA ARG A 358 13.96 -19.10 -9.33
C ARG A 358 13.16 -19.86 -10.39
N ARG A 359 12.20 -19.22 -11.06
CA ARG A 359 11.45 -19.84 -12.17
C ARG A 359 12.39 -20.26 -13.32
N GLY A 360 13.43 -19.47 -13.58
CA GLY A 360 14.52 -19.78 -14.50
C GLY A 360 15.57 -20.77 -13.97
N ARG A 361 15.41 -21.28 -12.74
CA ARG A 361 16.36 -22.17 -12.04
C ARG A 361 17.76 -21.59 -11.84
N ASP A 362 17.86 -20.27 -11.75
CA ASP A 362 19.11 -19.57 -11.48
C ASP A 362 19.44 -19.63 -9.98
N VAL A 363 20.66 -20.05 -9.66
CA VAL A 363 21.16 -20.21 -8.28
C VAL A 363 21.26 -18.88 -7.52
N THR A 364 21.40 -17.76 -8.25
CA THR A 364 21.47 -16.41 -7.66
C THR A 364 20.12 -15.96 -7.10
N ALA A 365 19.01 -16.64 -7.43
CA ALA A 365 17.69 -16.37 -6.87
C ALA A 365 17.68 -16.33 -5.34
N ARG A 366 18.42 -17.26 -4.70
CA ARG A 366 18.51 -17.37 -3.24
C ARG A 366 19.02 -16.08 -2.60
N ARG A 367 20.01 -15.44 -3.21
CA ARG A 367 20.59 -14.17 -2.71
C ARG A 367 19.53 -13.07 -2.65
N HIS A 368 18.80 -12.89 -3.75
CA HIS A 368 17.76 -11.84 -3.84
C HIS A 368 16.56 -12.13 -2.95
N LEU A 369 16.10 -13.38 -2.88
CA LEU A 369 14.99 -13.77 -2.00
C LEU A 369 15.34 -13.66 -0.51
N ALA A 370 16.58 -13.97 -0.12
CA ALA A 370 17.05 -13.79 1.25
C ALA A 370 17.12 -12.30 1.61
N ALA A 371 17.66 -11.47 0.72
CA ALA A 371 17.75 -10.01 0.91
C ALA A 371 16.35 -9.36 1.02
N ALA A 372 15.39 -9.81 0.21
CA ALA A 372 13.99 -9.38 0.30
C ALA A 372 13.35 -9.81 1.62
N LEU A 373 13.54 -11.08 2.02
CA LEU A 373 13.02 -11.62 3.29
C LEU A 373 13.54 -10.81 4.48
N GLU A 374 14.85 -10.58 4.55
CA GLU A 374 15.51 -9.83 5.62
C GLU A 374 14.94 -8.41 5.74
N ARG A 375 14.72 -7.73 4.60
CA ARG A 375 14.10 -6.40 4.57
C ARG A 375 12.65 -6.44 5.02
N PHE A 376 11.84 -7.36 4.52
CA PHE A 376 10.45 -7.49 4.95
C PHE A 376 10.31 -7.85 6.44
N GLU A 377 11.24 -8.64 6.99
CA GLU A 377 11.28 -8.98 8.42
C GLU A 377 11.61 -7.75 9.26
N ARG A 378 12.63 -6.96 8.88
CA ARG A 378 12.93 -5.68 9.56
C ARG A 378 11.77 -4.70 9.53
N LEU A 379 11.07 -4.66 8.41
CA LEU A 379 9.92 -3.80 8.20
C LEU A 379 8.67 -4.31 8.96
N GLY A 380 8.63 -5.60 9.30
CA GLY A 380 7.47 -6.25 9.92
C GLY A 380 6.34 -6.52 8.94
N ALA A 381 6.63 -6.64 7.63
CA ALA A 381 5.65 -6.81 6.56
C ALA A 381 5.13 -8.26 6.45
N ALA A 382 4.27 -8.71 7.38
CA ALA A 382 3.97 -10.13 7.57
C ALA A 382 3.49 -10.89 6.30
N PRO A 383 2.56 -10.36 5.45
CA PRO A 383 2.16 -11.01 4.20
C PRO A 383 3.35 -11.21 3.25
N TRP A 384 4.21 -10.20 3.15
CA TRP A 384 5.39 -10.20 2.29
C TRP A 384 6.51 -11.10 2.83
N VAL A 385 6.69 -11.16 4.15
CA VAL A 385 7.59 -12.13 4.82
C VAL A 385 7.16 -13.56 4.50
N ALA A 386 5.87 -13.87 4.64
CA ALA A 386 5.35 -15.20 4.34
C ALA A 386 5.59 -15.60 2.88
N ARG A 387 5.35 -14.67 1.95
CA ARG A 387 5.63 -14.85 0.51
C ARG A 387 7.11 -15.07 0.23
N ALA A 388 7.99 -14.17 0.69
CA ALA A 388 9.43 -14.25 0.48
C ALA A 388 10.02 -15.54 1.07
N ARG A 389 9.57 -15.94 2.27
CA ARG A 389 9.98 -17.21 2.91
C ARG A 389 9.48 -18.43 2.12
N GLY A 390 8.29 -18.36 1.53
CA GLY A 390 7.78 -19.40 0.63
C GLY A 390 8.65 -19.57 -0.61
N GLU A 391 8.98 -18.47 -1.28
CA GLU A 391 9.83 -18.47 -2.47
C GLU A 391 11.27 -18.89 -2.16
N LEU A 392 11.84 -18.44 -1.03
CA LEU A 392 13.17 -18.85 -0.58
C LEU A 392 13.23 -20.35 -0.27
N ARG A 393 12.22 -20.91 0.39
CA ARG A 393 12.10 -22.37 0.58
C ARG A 393 12.02 -23.11 -0.75
N ALA A 394 11.30 -22.56 -1.74
CA ALA A 394 11.19 -23.13 -3.07
C ALA A 394 12.50 -23.11 -3.88
N THR A 395 13.48 -22.26 -3.55
CA THR A 395 14.84 -22.36 -4.11
C THR A 395 15.59 -23.62 -3.65
N GLY A 396 15.18 -24.16 -2.50
CA GLY A 396 15.79 -25.31 -1.82
C GLY A 396 15.09 -26.64 -2.07
N ALA A 397 14.28 -26.79 -3.14
CA ALA A 397 13.83 -28.11 -3.62
C ALA A 397 14.97 -28.87 -4.33
N ARG A 398 16.10 -28.98 -3.62
CA ARG A 398 17.19 -29.97 -3.62
C ARG A 398 18.38 -29.31 -2.93
N SER A 399 18.55 -29.56 -1.62
CA SER A 399 19.83 -29.77 -0.89
C SER A 399 19.69 -29.44 0.62
N GLY A 400 20.04 -30.42 1.46
CA GLY A 400 20.72 -30.21 2.74
C GLY A 400 20.05 -29.32 3.78
N GLU A 401 19.09 -29.87 4.52
CA GLU A 401 19.16 -29.61 5.97
C GLU A 401 20.53 -30.13 6.45
N PRO A 402 21.24 -29.44 7.36
CA PRO A 402 22.09 -30.17 8.29
C PRO A 402 21.10 -31.09 9.00
N ARG A 403 21.07 -32.34 8.54
CA ARG A 403 20.32 -33.40 9.16
C ARG A 403 20.69 -33.30 10.64
N ALA A 404 19.74 -32.95 11.51
CA ALA A 404 19.96 -33.13 12.94
C ALA A 404 20.56 -34.52 13.08
N ALA A 405 21.79 -34.63 13.59
CA ALA A 405 22.57 -35.86 13.55
C ALA A 405 21.63 -37.02 13.90
N VAL A 406 21.35 -37.89 12.92
CA VAL A 406 20.33 -38.93 13.11
C VAL A 406 20.94 -39.96 14.02
N VAL A 407 20.74 -39.78 15.31
CA VAL A 407 21.14 -40.74 16.33
C VAL A 407 20.14 -41.88 16.30
N LEU A 408 20.56 -42.99 15.70
CA LEU A 408 19.82 -44.25 15.80
C LEU A 408 20.05 -44.84 17.19
N THR A 409 19.01 -45.40 17.80
CA THR A 409 19.23 -46.26 18.97
C THR A 409 20.01 -47.51 18.56
N ALA A 410 20.75 -48.12 19.48
CA ALA A 410 21.52 -49.35 19.20
C ALA A 410 20.63 -50.44 18.53
N GLN A 411 19.38 -50.56 18.96
CA GLN A 411 18.42 -51.49 18.39
C GLN A 411 17.99 -51.11 16.96
N GLN A 412 17.78 -49.81 16.69
CA GLN A 412 17.46 -49.31 15.35
C GLN A 412 18.61 -49.52 14.38
N HIS A 413 19.85 -49.26 14.82
CA HIS A 413 21.06 -49.49 14.03
C HIS A 413 21.20 -50.98 13.67
N GLN A 414 20.98 -51.89 14.63
CA GLN A 414 21.06 -53.32 14.41
C GLN A 414 19.98 -53.84 13.44
N ILE A 415 18.74 -53.34 13.55
CA ILE A 415 17.65 -53.67 12.61
C ILE A 415 17.98 -53.16 11.19
N ALA A 416 18.45 -51.91 11.06
CA ALA A 416 18.81 -51.31 9.79
C ALA A 416 19.97 -52.07 9.10
N THR A 417 21.00 -52.44 9.87
CA THR A 417 22.16 -53.21 9.38
C THR A 417 21.76 -54.57 8.83
N LEU A 418 20.97 -55.34 9.58
CA LEU A 418 20.50 -56.66 9.13
C LEU A 418 19.57 -56.52 7.92
N ALA A 419 18.79 -55.43 7.84
CA ALA A 419 17.94 -55.14 6.70
C ALA A 419 18.74 -54.79 5.43
N ALA A 420 19.81 -54.00 5.56
CA ALA A 420 20.73 -53.65 4.47
C ALA A 420 21.56 -54.85 3.97
N ALA A 421 21.78 -55.85 4.85
CA ALA A 421 22.37 -57.14 4.50
C ALA A 421 21.40 -58.11 3.79
N GLY A 422 20.14 -57.69 3.54
CA GLY A 422 19.16 -58.46 2.77
C GLY A 422 18.34 -59.47 3.55
N LEU A 423 18.46 -59.53 4.88
CA LEU A 423 17.61 -60.42 5.69
C LEU A 423 16.15 -59.96 5.62
N THR A 424 15.20 -60.88 5.70
CA THR A 424 13.76 -60.58 5.79
C THR A 424 13.34 -60.19 7.21
N ASN A 425 12.19 -59.51 7.38
CA ASN A 425 11.67 -59.16 8.71
C ASN A 425 11.48 -60.39 9.63
N LYS A 426 11.20 -61.57 9.05
CA LYS A 426 11.09 -62.84 9.79
C LYS A 426 12.45 -63.31 10.32
N GLN A 427 13.49 -63.24 9.51
CA GLN A 427 14.86 -63.61 9.90
C GLN A 427 15.45 -62.63 10.91
N ILE A 428 15.21 -61.32 10.74
CA ILE A 428 15.62 -60.29 11.69
C ILE A 428 14.91 -60.49 13.03
N GLY A 429 13.60 -60.73 13.00
CA GLY A 429 12.81 -61.00 14.19
C GLY A 429 13.34 -62.20 14.99
N ALA A 430 13.66 -63.30 14.30
CA ALA A 430 14.26 -64.47 14.94
C ALA A 430 15.63 -64.19 15.59
N ARG A 431 16.45 -63.33 14.97
CA ARG A 431 17.81 -63.02 15.45
C ARG A 431 17.84 -62.01 16.60
N LEU A 432 16.85 -61.12 16.66
CA LEU A 432 16.74 -60.06 17.66
C LEU A 432 15.67 -60.34 18.72
N PHE A 433 15.05 -61.53 18.70
CA PHE A 433 13.91 -61.89 19.56
C PHE A 433 12.74 -60.90 19.47
N LEU A 434 12.43 -60.44 18.25
CA LEU A 434 11.34 -59.51 17.93
C LEU A 434 10.31 -60.16 17.00
N SER A 435 9.05 -59.72 17.07
CA SER A 435 8.07 -60.15 16.07
C SER A 435 8.39 -59.56 14.69
N PRO A 436 8.08 -60.25 13.56
CA PRO A 436 8.27 -59.70 12.22
C PRO A 436 7.53 -58.37 12.00
N ARG A 437 6.39 -58.18 12.69
CA ARG A 437 5.61 -56.93 12.66
C ARG A 437 6.34 -55.79 13.37
N THR A 438 6.99 -56.06 14.50
CA THR A 438 7.81 -55.09 15.24
C THR A 438 8.99 -54.62 14.41
N VAL A 439 9.67 -55.53 13.70
CA VAL A 439 10.75 -55.18 12.76
C VAL A 439 10.23 -54.28 11.63
N GLY A 440 9.05 -54.60 11.07
CA GLY A 440 8.40 -53.77 10.05
C GLY A 440 8.06 -52.36 10.55
N ALA A 441 7.55 -52.24 11.78
CA ALA A 441 7.23 -50.96 12.39
C ALA A 441 8.49 -50.10 12.60
N HIS A 442 9.59 -50.69 13.09
CA HIS A 442 10.86 -49.98 13.23
C HIS A 442 11.39 -49.50 11.87
N LEU A 443 11.35 -50.34 10.84
CA LEU A 443 11.81 -49.94 9.50
C LEU A 443 10.94 -48.85 8.89
N TYR A 444 9.62 -48.92 9.07
CA TYR A 444 8.69 -47.88 8.63
C TYR A 444 8.99 -46.53 9.30
N GLN A 445 9.34 -46.52 10.58
CA GLN A 445 9.76 -45.33 11.30
C GLN A 445 11.18 -44.86 10.92
N LEU A 446 12.05 -45.78 10.51
CA LEU A 446 13.45 -45.48 10.14
C LEU A 446 13.58 -44.88 8.75
N PHE A 447 12.79 -45.30 7.78
CA PHE A 447 12.82 -44.79 6.41
C PHE A 447 12.73 -43.25 6.30
N PRO A 448 11.73 -42.57 6.89
CA PRO A 448 11.68 -41.11 6.86
C PRO A 448 12.81 -40.47 7.67
N LYS A 449 13.24 -41.07 8.79
CA LYS A 449 14.39 -40.58 9.59
C LYS A 449 15.70 -40.65 8.81
N LEU A 450 15.88 -41.72 8.03
CA LEU A 450 17.04 -42.00 7.18
C LEU A 450 16.89 -41.45 5.75
N GLY A 451 15.76 -40.79 5.43
CA GLY A 451 15.57 -40.12 4.15
C GLY A 451 15.53 -41.09 2.97
N VAL A 452 15.26 -42.37 3.24
CA VAL A 452 15.21 -43.45 2.26
C VAL A 452 13.78 -43.93 2.09
N THR A 453 13.43 -44.34 0.87
CA THR A 453 12.09 -44.83 0.55
C THR A 453 12.06 -46.35 0.30
N SER A 454 13.22 -47.01 0.35
CA SER A 454 13.33 -48.44 0.07
C SER A 454 14.37 -49.11 0.97
N ARG A 455 14.19 -50.43 1.15
CA ARG A 455 15.15 -51.27 1.89
C ARG A 455 16.52 -51.33 1.21
N ALA A 456 16.56 -51.24 -0.13
CA ALA A 456 17.80 -51.27 -0.89
C ALA A 456 18.68 -50.04 -0.61
N ALA A 457 18.07 -48.89 -0.35
CA ALA A 457 18.77 -47.64 -0.04
C ALA A 457 19.31 -47.56 1.40
N LEU A 458 19.01 -48.54 2.28
CA LEU A 458 19.50 -48.52 3.67
C LEU A 458 21.02 -48.66 3.77
N ARG A 459 21.67 -49.36 2.83
CA ARG A 459 23.12 -49.57 2.86
C ARG A 459 23.85 -48.25 2.72
N ASP A 460 23.50 -47.49 1.69
CA ASP A 460 24.13 -46.21 1.37
C ASP A 460 23.87 -45.20 2.50
N ALA A 461 22.65 -45.16 3.05
CA ALA A 461 22.30 -44.28 4.16
C ALA A 461 23.01 -44.59 5.49
N LEU A 462 23.40 -45.85 5.75
CA LEU A 462 24.19 -46.20 6.92
C LEU A 462 25.66 -45.81 6.73
N THR A 463 26.21 -46.01 5.52
CA THR A 463 27.59 -45.60 5.21
C THR A 463 27.79 -44.08 5.33
N GLU A 464 26.78 -43.29 4.96
CA GLU A 464 26.78 -41.82 5.15
C GLU A 464 26.72 -41.39 6.64
N LEU A 465 26.12 -42.19 7.52
CA LEU A 465 26.06 -41.89 8.96
C LEU A 465 27.37 -42.24 9.69
N ASP A 466 28.03 -43.32 9.25
CA ASP A 466 29.33 -43.71 9.80
C ASP A 466 30.41 -42.68 9.46
N THR A 467 30.42 -42.12 8.24
CA THR A 467 31.37 -41.07 7.85
C THR A 467 31.13 -39.74 8.57
N GLN A 468 29.90 -39.42 8.93
CA GLN A 468 29.55 -38.22 9.72
C GLN A 468 29.88 -38.33 11.22
N SER A 469 30.23 -39.52 11.73
CA SER A 469 30.57 -39.72 13.14
C SER A 469 32.08 -39.56 13.45
N PHE A 470 32.91 -39.34 12.42
CA PHE A 470 34.37 -39.20 12.52
C PHE A 470 34.90 -37.79 12.18
N ASP A 471 34.03 -36.88 11.74
CA ASP A 471 34.27 -35.43 11.62
C ASP A 471 33.58 -34.70 12.78
#